data_AF-A0AAD0U951-F1
#
_entry.id   AF-A0AAD0U951-F1
#
_cell.length_a   1.000
_cell.length_b   1.000
_cell.length_c   1.000
_cell.angle_alpha   90.00
_cell.angle_beta   90.00
_cell.angle_gamma   90.00
#
_symmetry.space_group_name_H-M   'P 1'
#
loop_
_entity.id
_entity.type
_entity.pdbx_description
1 polymer ?
#
loop_
_entity_poly.entity_id
_entity_poly.type
_entity_poly.pdbx_seq_one_letter_code
_entity_poly.pdbx_strand_id
1 'polypeptide(L)'
;MRPNFHRLAVEDIEGRVFIDCLAGAGTLALGHNHPAVIEAIVPLLHEGAALHTLDLTTPVKDRFMQDLLEILPPEFARQARIQFCGPTGADAIEAALKLVKSATGGGTVLAFQGAYHGMTQGGAAAGQRRPRT
;
A
#
# COMPACT_ATOMS: atom_id res chain seq x y z
N MET A 1 34.60 8.94 -5.19
CA MET A 1 33.63 7.84 -5.04
C MET A 1 32.89 8.06 -3.73
N ARG A 2 31.61 8.45 -3.75
CA ARG A 2 30.83 8.58 -2.52
C ARG A 2 30.44 7.17 -2.03
N PRO A 3 30.54 6.84 -0.73
CA PRO A 3 30.19 5.51 -0.25
C PRO A 3 28.67 5.26 -0.39
N ASN A 4 28.30 4.02 -0.69
CA ASN A 4 26.93 3.54 -0.92
C ASN A 4 26.06 3.59 0.36
N PHE A 5 25.72 4.77 0.88
CA PHE A 5 24.87 4.96 2.07
C PHE A 5 23.34 4.86 1.80
N HIS A 6 22.94 4.56 0.57
CA HIS A 6 21.62 4.92 0.05
C HIS A 6 20.40 4.09 0.51
N ARG A 7 20.53 3.09 1.39
CA ARG A 7 19.35 2.26 1.77
C ARG A 7 18.60 2.75 3.00
N LEU A 8 19.33 3.27 3.99
CA LEU A 8 18.80 3.70 5.29
C LEU A 8 19.07 5.18 5.57
N ALA A 9 19.75 5.87 4.65
CA ALA A 9 20.08 7.27 4.81
C ALA A 9 19.61 8.10 3.62
N VAL A 10 19.18 9.32 3.92
CA VAL A 10 18.70 10.30 2.94
C VAL A 10 19.54 11.56 3.08
N GLU A 11 19.98 12.11 1.94
CA GLU A 11 20.67 13.39 1.86
C GLU A 11 19.64 14.47 1.52
N ASP A 12 19.59 15.56 2.31
CA ASP A 12 18.71 16.69 2.01
C ASP A 12 19.34 17.66 0.98
N ILE A 13 18.61 18.73 0.66
CA ILE A 13 19.06 19.75 -0.31
C ILE A 13 20.28 20.56 0.17
N GLU A 14 20.62 20.50 1.45
CA GLU A 14 21.79 21.16 2.05
C GLU A 14 22.99 20.20 2.19
N GLY A 15 22.86 18.96 1.72
CA GLY A 15 23.89 17.92 1.83
C GLY A 15 23.97 17.27 3.22
N ARG A 16 22.99 17.51 4.10
CA ARG A 16 22.93 16.85 5.41
C ARG A 16 22.38 15.44 5.23
N VAL A 17 23.04 14.48 5.88
CA VAL A 17 22.65 13.06 5.82
C VAL A 17 21.89 12.68 7.09
N PHE A 18 20.69 12.14 6.90
CA PHE A 18 19.81 11.66 7.96
C PHE A 18 19.67 10.15 7.90
N ILE A 19 19.61 9.51 9.06
CA ILE A 19 19.14 8.12 9.15
C ILE A 19 17.62 8.14 9.06
N ASP A 20 17.07 7.40 8.10
CA ASP A 20 15.62 7.28 7.91
C ASP A 20 15.05 6.26 8.91
N CYS A 21 14.53 6.77 10.03
CA CYS A 21 13.81 5.98 11.03
C CYS A 21 12.29 5.94 10.79
N LEU A 22 11.79 6.58 9.72
CA LEU A 22 10.36 6.65 9.39
C LEU A 22 9.98 5.61 8.31
N ALA A 23 10.92 5.26 7.43
CA ALA A 23 10.76 4.30 6.34
C ALA A 23 9.50 4.58 5.49
N GLY A 24 9.24 5.85 5.18
CA GLY A 24 8.03 6.26 4.45
C GLY A 24 6.74 5.86 5.15
N ALA A 25 6.67 6.06 6.48
CA ALA A 25 5.58 5.59 7.34
C ALA A 25 5.35 4.07 7.22
N GLY A 26 6.44 3.30 7.12
CA GLY A 26 6.43 1.84 6.98
C GLY A 26 6.35 1.31 5.54
N THR A 27 6.21 2.17 4.53
CA THR A 27 6.15 1.75 3.11
C THR A 27 7.46 1.14 2.61
N LEU A 28 8.60 1.60 3.13
CA LEU A 28 9.94 1.22 2.69
C LEU A 28 10.54 0.09 3.54
N ALA A 29 9.86 -1.05 3.62
CA ALA A 29 10.29 -2.19 4.44
C ALA A 29 11.70 -2.72 4.09
N LEU A 30 12.13 -2.60 2.83
CA LEU A 30 13.47 -3.01 2.35
C LEU A 30 14.48 -1.85 2.29
N GLY A 31 14.07 -0.64 2.70
CA GLY A 31 14.84 0.59 2.52
C GLY A 31 14.77 1.14 1.10
N HIS A 32 15.44 2.28 0.91
CA HIS A 32 15.49 2.99 -0.36
C HIS A 32 16.27 2.20 -1.42
N ASN A 33 15.74 2.13 -2.64
CA ASN A 33 16.40 1.54 -3.82
C ASN A 33 16.99 0.13 -3.60
N HIS A 34 16.26 -0.73 -2.86
CA HIS A 34 16.72 -2.10 -2.63
C HIS A 34 16.94 -2.83 -3.98
N PRO A 35 18.07 -3.54 -4.19
CA PRO A 35 18.38 -4.19 -5.47
C PRO A 35 17.25 -5.06 -6.02
N ALA A 36 16.62 -5.90 -5.17
CA ALA A 36 15.49 -6.74 -5.57
C ALA A 36 14.29 -5.95 -6.15
N VAL A 37 14.07 -4.70 -5.71
CA VAL A 37 13.01 -3.84 -6.23
C VAL A 37 13.41 -3.23 -7.57
N ILE A 38 14.64 -2.73 -7.68
CA ILE A 38 15.17 -2.12 -8.91
C ILE A 38 15.28 -3.16 -10.02
N GLU A 39 15.81 -4.34 -9.71
CA GLU A 39 15.97 -5.47 -10.63
C GLU A 39 14.63 -6.04 -11.10
N ALA A 40 13.53 -5.83 -10.35
CA ALA A 40 12.19 -6.22 -10.79
C ALA A 40 11.49 -5.12 -11.62
N ILE A 41 11.60 -3.85 -11.22
CA ILE A 41 10.86 -2.75 -11.85
C ILE A 41 11.51 -2.31 -13.17
N VAL A 42 12.82 -2.14 -13.22
CA VAL A 42 13.50 -1.55 -14.39
C VAL A 42 13.33 -2.41 -15.65
N PRO A 43 13.55 -3.74 -15.63
CA PRO A 43 13.33 -4.57 -16.81
C PRO A 43 11.87 -4.57 -17.26
N LEU A 44 10.92 -4.65 -16.31
CA LEU A 44 9.48 -4.62 -16.59
C LEU A 44 9.07 -3.37 -17.40
N LEU A 45 9.65 -2.21 -17.06
CA LEU A 45 9.43 -0.97 -17.81
C LEU A 45 10.04 -1.02 -19.21
N HIS A 46 11.25 -1.55 -19.37
CA HIS A 46 11.92 -1.67 -20.68
C HIS A 46 11.24 -2.66 -21.63
N GLU A 47 10.56 -3.67 -21.10
CA GLU A 47 9.79 -4.65 -21.88
C GLU A 47 8.46 -4.09 -22.40
N GLY A 48 8.08 -2.85 -22.02
CA GLY A 48 6.85 -2.23 -22.46
C GLY A 48 5.60 -2.81 -21.79
N ALA A 49 5.73 -3.29 -20.56
CA ALA A 49 4.61 -3.85 -19.82
C ALA A 49 3.46 -2.85 -19.67
N ALA A 50 2.22 -3.34 -19.77
CA ALA A 50 1.03 -2.52 -19.55
C ALA A 50 0.97 -2.08 -18.08
N LEU A 51 1.07 -0.76 -17.83
CA LEU A 51 1.10 -0.19 -16.48
C LEU A 51 -0.30 0.00 -15.88
N HIS A 52 -1.31 0.16 -16.71
CA HIS A 52 -2.70 0.34 -16.27
C HIS A 52 -3.65 -0.38 -17.21
N THR A 53 -4.38 -1.36 -16.66
CA THR A 53 -5.22 -2.27 -17.45
C THR A 53 -6.67 -2.36 -16.95
N LEU A 54 -7.04 -1.52 -15.96
CA LEU A 54 -8.34 -1.57 -15.26
C LEU A 54 -8.71 -3.02 -14.88
N ASP A 55 -9.65 -3.61 -15.63
CA ASP A 55 -10.21 -4.94 -15.38
C ASP A 55 -9.40 -6.09 -16.00
N LEU A 56 -8.52 -5.81 -16.96
CA LEU A 56 -7.73 -6.84 -17.61
C LEU A 56 -6.62 -7.35 -16.68
N THR A 57 -6.61 -8.67 -16.45
CA THR A 57 -5.59 -9.33 -15.64
C THR A 57 -4.38 -9.67 -16.50
N THR A 58 -3.21 -9.17 -16.09
CA THR A 58 -1.92 -9.46 -16.73
C THR A 58 -1.21 -10.63 -16.02
N PRO A 59 -0.24 -11.31 -16.66
CA PRO A 59 0.54 -12.37 -16.00
C PRO A 59 1.23 -11.90 -14.71
N VAL A 60 1.68 -10.65 -14.67
CA VAL A 60 2.31 -10.06 -13.47
C VAL A 60 1.29 -9.90 -12.33
N LYS A 61 0.08 -9.41 -12.66
CA LYS A 61 -1.01 -9.25 -11.69
C LYS A 61 -1.49 -10.61 -11.18
N ASP A 62 -1.60 -11.60 -12.07
CA ASP A 62 -2.00 -12.97 -11.72
C ASP A 62 -1.01 -13.64 -10.75
N ARG A 63 0.30 -13.58 -11.07
CA ARG A 63 1.35 -14.09 -10.19
C ARG A 63 1.33 -13.41 -8.82
N PHE A 64 1.22 -12.08 -8.78
CA PHE A 64 1.12 -11.35 -7.51
C PHE A 64 -0.11 -11.78 -6.68
N MET A 65 -1.26 -12.03 -7.32
CA MET A 65 -2.44 -12.52 -6.61
C MET A 65 -2.22 -13.91 -6.01
N GLN A 66 -1.54 -14.80 -6.74
CA GLN A 66 -1.19 -16.15 -6.25
C GLN A 66 -0.23 -16.05 -5.05
N ASP A 67 0.88 -15.33 -5.20
CA ASP A 67 1.88 -15.12 -4.15
C ASP A 67 1.23 -14.52 -2.88
N LEU A 68 0.32 -13.56 -3.04
CA LEU A 68 -0.39 -12.93 -1.93
C LEU A 68 -1.33 -13.92 -1.23
N LEU A 69 -2.06 -14.75 -1.96
CA LEU A 69 -2.97 -15.73 -1.37
C LEU A 69 -2.20 -16.86 -0.65
N GLU A 70 -1.03 -17.24 -1.14
CA GLU A 70 -0.19 -18.29 -0.54
C GLU A 70 0.36 -17.91 0.85
N ILE A 71 0.63 -16.64 1.10
CA ILE A 71 1.12 -16.18 2.42
C ILE A 71 0.01 -15.96 3.45
N LEU A 72 -1.26 -15.94 3.03
CA LEU A 72 -2.39 -15.77 3.93
C LEU A 72 -2.76 -17.09 4.64
N PRO A 73 -3.41 -17.03 5.81
CA PRO A 73 -3.93 -18.23 6.47
C PRO A 73 -4.82 -19.04 5.50
N PRO A 74 -4.60 -20.37 5.34
CA PRO A 74 -5.29 -21.16 4.32
C PRO A 74 -6.82 -21.10 4.39
N GLU A 75 -7.38 -21.08 5.60
CA GLU A 75 -8.81 -20.96 5.83
C GLU A 75 -9.39 -19.66 5.24
N PHE A 76 -8.65 -18.56 5.36
CA PHE A 76 -9.03 -17.26 4.82
C PHE A 76 -8.81 -17.21 3.30
N ALA A 77 -7.65 -17.66 2.84
CA ALA A 77 -7.25 -17.60 1.43
C ALA A 77 -8.26 -18.32 0.50
N ARG A 78 -8.84 -19.46 0.94
CA ARG A 78 -9.83 -20.21 0.15
C ARG A 78 -11.11 -19.44 -0.16
N GLN A 79 -11.49 -18.49 0.69
CA GLN A 79 -12.71 -17.68 0.53
C GLN A 79 -12.42 -16.23 0.13
N ALA A 80 -11.16 -15.80 0.21
CA ALA A 80 -10.76 -14.44 -0.10
C ALA A 80 -10.95 -14.09 -1.58
N ARG A 81 -11.15 -12.81 -1.85
CA ARG A 81 -11.09 -12.19 -3.17
C ARG A 81 -10.21 -10.97 -3.07
N ILE A 82 -9.45 -10.69 -4.13
CA ILE A 82 -8.55 -9.53 -4.19
C ILE A 82 -9.21 -8.45 -5.05
N GLN A 83 -9.32 -7.25 -4.49
CA GLN A 83 -9.71 -6.05 -5.22
C GLN A 83 -8.54 -5.07 -5.22
N PHE A 84 -8.03 -4.75 -6.41
CA PHE A 84 -7.07 -3.66 -6.57
C PHE A 84 -7.83 -2.34 -6.64
N CYS A 85 -7.69 -1.51 -5.61
CA CYS A 85 -8.20 -0.16 -5.56
C CYS A 85 -7.19 0.84 -6.14
N GLY A 86 -7.43 2.14 -5.97
CA GLY A 86 -6.42 3.17 -6.22
C GLY A 86 -5.14 2.95 -5.40
N PRO A 87 -4.06 3.69 -5.71
CA PRO A 87 -2.72 3.40 -5.20
C PRO A 87 -2.52 3.72 -3.71
N THR A 88 -3.56 4.14 -2.98
CA THR A 88 -3.45 4.55 -1.58
C THR A 88 -4.20 3.61 -0.64
N GLY A 89 -3.75 3.55 0.62
CA GLY A 89 -4.50 2.86 1.67
C GLY A 89 -5.89 3.47 1.93
N ALA A 90 -6.08 4.76 1.64
CA ALA A 90 -7.40 5.40 1.76
C ALA A 90 -8.38 4.85 0.71
N ASP A 91 -7.92 4.57 -0.52
CA ASP A 91 -8.74 3.93 -1.56
C ASP A 91 -9.18 2.53 -1.15
N ALA A 92 -8.30 1.79 -0.46
CA ALA A 92 -8.63 0.46 0.08
C ALA A 92 -9.72 0.55 1.16
N ILE A 93 -9.65 1.55 2.04
CA ILE A 93 -10.70 1.80 3.06
C ILE A 93 -12.01 2.19 2.39
N GLU A 94 -12.01 3.07 1.39
CA GLU A 94 -13.22 3.43 0.65
C GLU A 94 -13.86 2.21 -0.04
N ALA A 95 -13.04 1.35 -0.66
CA ALA A 95 -13.52 0.12 -1.27
C ALA A 95 -14.15 -0.83 -0.23
N ALA A 96 -13.51 -1.01 0.92
CA ALA A 96 -14.03 -1.83 2.01
C ALA A 96 -15.36 -1.28 2.57
N LEU A 97 -15.44 0.03 2.82
CA LEU A 97 -16.66 0.70 3.30
C LEU A 97 -17.81 0.55 2.30
N LYS A 98 -17.52 0.67 1.00
CA LYS A 98 -18.51 0.45 -0.07
C LYS A 98 -18.96 -1.01 -0.09
N LEU A 99 -18.03 -1.96 -0.06
CA LEU A 99 -18.34 -3.39 -0.09
C LEU A 99 -19.24 -3.79 1.09
N VAL A 100 -18.89 -3.39 2.32
CA VAL A 100 -19.68 -3.70 3.51
C VAL A 100 -21.08 -3.10 3.38
N LYS A 101 -21.20 -1.82 3.05
CA LYS A 101 -22.51 -1.17 2.88
C LYS A 101 -23.35 -1.84 1.79
N SER A 102 -22.75 -2.23 0.68
CA SER A 102 -23.46 -2.93 -0.40
C SER A 102 -23.91 -4.32 0.04
N ALA A 103 -23.07 -5.07 0.76
CA ALA A 103 -23.38 -6.43 1.20
C ALA A 103 -24.41 -6.48 2.33
N THR A 104 -24.44 -5.47 3.22
CA THR A 104 -25.32 -5.44 4.40
C THR A 104 -26.57 -4.58 4.22
N GLY A 105 -26.74 -3.91 3.07
CA GLY A 105 -27.86 -2.98 2.83
C GLY A 105 -27.72 -1.64 3.57
N GLY A 106 -26.48 -1.21 3.81
CA GLY A 106 -26.14 -0.10 4.70
C GLY A 106 -25.76 -0.57 6.11
N GLY A 107 -25.31 0.36 6.95
CA GLY A 107 -24.93 0.03 8.33
C GLY A 107 -24.01 1.05 8.97
N THR A 108 -23.97 1.03 10.30
CA THR A 108 -23.02 1.80 11.11
C THR A 108 -21.66 1.12 11.05
N VAL A 109 -20.61 1.91 10.85
CA VAL A 109 -19.22 1.45 10.95
C VAL A 109 -18.67 1.91 12.31
N LEU A 110 -18.14 0.97 13.07
CA LEU A 110 -17.46 1.25 14.33
C LEU A 110 -15.97 1.49 14.04
N ALA A 111 -15.42 2.54 14.64
CA ALA A 111 -14.01 2.85 14.60
C ALA A 111 -13.47 3.11 16.01
N PHE A 112 -12.17 2.90 16.18
CA PHE A 112 -11.51 3.02 17.47
C PHE A 112 -10.87 4.40 17.64
N GLN A 113 -10.85 4.87 18.88
CA GLN A 113 -10.18 6.13 19.22
C GLN A 113 -8.68 6.06 18.88
N GLY A 114 -8.20 7.09 18.17
CA GLY A 114 -6.81 7.18 17.72
C GLY A 114 -6.51 6.45 16.40
N ALA A 115 -7.51 5.85 15.75
CA ALA A 115 -7.33 5.19 14.46
C ALA A 115 -7.05 6.19 13.33
N TYR A 116 -6.25 5.74 12.35
CA TYR A 116 -5.95 6.46 11.12
C TYR A 116 -6.30 5.58 9.91
N HIS A 117 -7.27 6.01 9.11
CA HIS A 117 -7.76 5.29 7.92
C HIS A 117 -7.65 6.11 6.63
N GLY A 118 -6.72 7.09 6.63
CA GLY A 118 -6.52 7.99 5.50
C GLY A 118 -7.34 9.28 5.58
N MET A 119 -7.30 10.04 4.49
CA MET A 119 -7.81 11.41 4.41
C MET A 119 -8.98 11.58 3.43
N THR A 120 -9.46 10.49 2.82
CA THR A 120 -10.71 10.48 2.03
C THR A 120 -11.92 10.64 2.95
N GLN A 121 -13.10 10.95 2.41
CA GLN A 121 -14.28 11.22 3.25
C GLN A 121 -14.64 10.05 4.19
N GLY A 122 -14.69 8.83 3.67
CA GLY A 122 -14.95 7.63 4.46
C GLY A 122 -13.80 7.29 5.40
N GLY A 123 -12.56 7.40 4.93
CA GLY A 123 -11.35 7.18 5.74
C GLY A 123 -11.22 8.16 6.91
N ALA A 124 -11.47 9.45 6.68
CA ALA A 124 -11.42 10.48 7.71
C ALA A 124 -12.59 10.37 8.69
N ALA A 125 -13.77 9.95 8.23
CA ALA A 125 -14.92 9.69 9.10
C ALA A 125 -14.72 8.45 9.99
N ALA A 126 -14.01 7.44 9.49
CA ALA A 126 -13.58 6.27 10.25
C ALA A 126 -12.32 6.55 11.09
N GLY A 127 -11.58 7.62 10.81
CA GLY A 127 -10.44 8.06 11.62
C GLY A 127 -10.89 8.97 12.76
N GLN A 128 -10.07 9.10 13.81
CA GLN A 128 -10.31 10.08 14.86
C GLN A 128 -9.04 10.88 15.15
N ARG A 129 -9.07 12.19 14.85
CA ARG A 129 -8.07 13.12 15.36
C ARG A 129 -8.38 13.39 16.84
N ARG A 130 -7.34 13.45 17.69
CA ARG A 130 -7.49 13.90 19.08
C ARG A 130 -8.30 15.22 19.11
N PRO A 131 -9.28 15.36 20.01
CA PRO A 131 -9.95 16.65 20.19
C PRO A 131 -8.90 17.71 20.54
N ARG A 132 -9.00 18.88 19.90
CA ARG A 132 -8.22 20.05 20.31
C ARG A 132 -8.72 20.45 21.71
N THR A 133 -7.93 20.17 22.73
CA THR A 133 -8.06 20.74 24.07
C THR A 133 -7.75 22.21 24.05
#